data_AF-A0A381P7P3-F1
#
_entry.id   AF-A0A381P7P3-F1
#
_cell.length_a   1.000
_cell.length_b   1.000
_cell.length_c   1.000
_cell.angle_alpha   90.00
_cell.angle_beta   90.00
_cell.angle_gamma   90.00
#
_symmetry.space_group_name_H-M   'P 1'
#
loop_
_entity.id
_entity.type
_entity.pdbx_description
1 polymer ?
#
loop_
_entity_poly.entity_id
_entity_poly.type
_entity_poly.pdbx_seq_one_letter_code
_entity_poly.pdbx_strand_id
1 'polypeptide(L)' 'MSERKITDHLDIYEGDNYILITTTLSAGLELVDAVDEYIQQGFTVASSSSGGSNIQVHMVKPL' A
#
# COMPACT_ATOMS: atom_id res chain seq x y z
N MET A 1 -13.14 -11.77 -1.63
CA MET A 1 -12.42 -12.13 -2.88
C MET A 1 -11.30 -11.14 -2.97
N SER A 2 -10.05 -11.59 -2.86
CA SER A 2 -8.92 -10.68 -2.91
C SER A 2 -8.62 -10.27 -4.34
N GLU A 3 -8.45 -8.96 -4.56
CA GLU A 3 -8.18 -8.38 -5.88
C GLU A 3 -6.77 -7.78 -5.88
N ARG A 4 -6.03 -7.99 -6.98
CA ARG A 4 -4.73 -7.36 -7.21
C ARG A 4 -4.86 -6.36 -8.35
N LYS A 5 -4.38 -5.14 -8.11
CA LYS A 5 -4.41 -4.01 -9.05
C LYS A 5 -3.00 -3.45 -9.17
N ILE A 6 -2.60 -3.07 -10.38
CA ILE A 6 -1.35 -2.37 -10.64
C ILE A 6 -1.72 -0.98 -11.14
N THR A 7 -1.27 0.04 -10.42
CA THR A 7 -1.52 1.45 -10.75
C THR A 7 -0.17 2.16 -10.75
N ASP A 8 0.26 2.66 -11.90
CA ASP A 8 1.58 3.28 -12.09
C ASP A 8 2.74 2.39 -11.59
N HIS A 9 3.45 2.85 -10.56
CA HIS A 9 4.56 2.13 -9.91
C HIS A 9 4.11 1.33 -8.67
N LEU A 10 2.81 1.29 -8.39
CA LEU A 10 2.22 0.63 -7.23
C LEU A 10 1.59 -0.71 -7.60
N ASP A 11 1.80 -1.69 -6.75
CA ASP A 11 1.10 -2.98 -6.75
C ASP A 11 0.26 -3.06 -5.47
N ILE A 12 -1.05 -3.04 -5.66
CA ILE A 12 -2.08 -2.97 -4.63
C ILE A 12 -2.79 -4.32 -4.55
N TYR A 13 -2.81 -4.91 -3.37
CA TYR A 13 -3.54 -6.12 -3.05
C TYR A 13 -4.63 -5.82 -2.01
N GLU A 14 -5.88 -5.90 -2.43
CA GLU A 14 -7.06 -5.74 -1.59
C GLU A 14 -7.45 -7.10 -1.02
N GLY A 15 -7.09 -7.35 0.24
CA GLY A 15 -7.55 -8.50 1.02
C GLY A 15 -8.92 -8.22 1.66
N ASP A 16 -9.53 -9.24 2.26
CA ASP A 16 -10.90 -9.10 2.80
C ASP A 16 -11.00 -8.09 3.96
N ASN A 17 -9.90 -7.80 4.68
CA ASN A 17 -9.87 -6.85 5.81
C ASN A 17 -8.61 -5.97 5.84
N TYR A 18 -7.84 -5.94 4.75
CA TYR A 18 -6.61 -5.17 4.67
C TYR A 18 -6.28 -4.86 3.22
N ILE A 19 -5.49 -3.83 3.01
CA ILE A 19 -4.95 -3.48 1.70
C ILE A 19 -3.43 -3.42 1.84
N LEU A 20 -2.72 -4.17 1.01
CA LEU A 20 -1.28 -4.15 0.90
C LEU A 20 -0.90 -3.32 -0.33
N ILE A 21 -0.08 -2.30 -0.14
CA ILE A 21 0.41 -1.43 -1.20
C ILE A 21 1.92 -1.58 -1.23
N THR A 22 2.45 -1.94 -2.39
CA THR A 22 3.88 -2.17 -2.57
C THR A 22 4.41 -1.37 -3.75
N THR A 23 5.63 -0.88 -3.62
CA THR A 23 6.31 -0.13 -4.69
C THR A 23 7.82 -0.34 -4.61
N THR A 24 8.55 0.20 -5.58
CA THR A 24 10.00 0.33 -5.49
C THR A 24 10.41 1.58 -4.69
N LEU A 25 11.59 1.60 -4.06
CA LEU A 25 12.08 2.75 -3.29
C LEU A 25 12.10 4.06 -4.10
N SER A 26 12.36 3.97 -5.40
CA SER A 26 12.37 5.11 -6.34
C SER A 26 10.99 5.76 -6.52
N ALA A 27 9.92 5.04 -6.19
CA ALA A 27 8.53 5.44 -6.34
C ALA A 27 7.84 5.66 -4.98
N GLY A 28 8.64 6.00 -3.95
CA GLY A 28 8.16 6.14 -2.58
C GLY A 28 7.16 7.29 -2.36
N LEU A 29 7.18 8.33 -3.20
CA LEU A 29 6.20 9.42 -3.11
C LEU A 29 4.80 8.96 -3.54
N GLU A 30 4.69 8.21 -4.63
CA GLU A 30 3.41 7.65 -5.10
C GLU A 30 2.80 6.70 -4.06
N LEU A 31 3.65 5.98 -3.32
CA LEU A 31 3.20 5.14 -2.20
C LEU A 31 2.61 5.97 -1.06
N VAL A 32 3.23 7.11 -0.73
CA VAL A 32 2.72 8.01 0.31
C VAL A 32 1.37 8.57 -0.10
N ASP A 33 1.22 9.04 -1.35
CA ASP A 33 -0.04 9.58 -1.86
C ASP A 33 -1.15 8.51 -1.81
N ALA A 34 -0.88 7.29 -2.29
CA ALA A 34 -1.85 6.20 -2.24
C ALA A 34 -2.23 5.79 -0.81
N VAL A 35 -1.27 5.73 0.12
CA VAL A 35 -1.56 5.45 1.53
C VAL A 35 -2.42 6.56 2.13
N ASP A 36 -2.15 7.83 1.81
CA ASP A 36 -2.95 8.96 2.29
C ASP A 36 -4.39 8.90 1.80
N GLU A 37 -4.63 8.55 0.53
CA GLU A 37 -5.97 8.34 -0.02
C GLU A 37 -6.77 7.28 0.76
N TYR A 38 -6.14 6.17 1.16
CA TYR A 38 -6.81 5.16 1.98
C TYR A 38 -7.04 5.62 3.41
N ILE A 39 -6.12 6.40 4.00
CA ILE A 39 -6.33 7.01 5.32
C ILE A 39 -7.54 7.95 5.29
N GLN A 40 -7.69 8.76 4.24
CA GLN A 40 -8.85 9.63 4.04
C GLN A 40 -10.17 8.84 3.91
N GLN A 41 -10.11 7.59 3.44
CA GLN A 41 -11.26 6.67 3.37
C GLN A 41 -11.56 5.96 4.71
N GLY A 42 -10.82 6.27 5.78
CA GLY A 42 -11.04 5.71 7.12
C GLY A 42 -10.21 4.46 7.43
N PHE A 43 -9.17 4.18 6.63
CA PHE A 43 -8.19 3.14 6.95
C PHE A 43 -7.11 3.69 7.88
N THR A 44 -6.35 2.79 8.51
CA THR A 44 -5.16 3.12 9.29
C THR A 44 -3.98 2.26 8.86
N VAL A 45 -2.77 2.80 8.93
CA VAL A 45 -1.53 2.05 8.63
C VAL A 45 -1.31 1.03 9.74
N ALA A 46 -1.42 -0.25 9.40
CA ALA A 46 -1.23 -1.37 10.31
C ALA A 46 0.24 -1.81 10.39
N SER A 47 0.98 -1.70 9.29
CA SER A 47 2.38 -2.10 9.22
C SER A 47 3.07 -1.44 8.01
N SER A 48 4.37 -1.16 8.16
CA SER A 48 5.23 -0.75 7.05
C SER A 48 6.51 -1.58 7.07
N SER A 49 7.02 -1.92 5.90
CA SER A 49 8.26 -2.69 5.73
C SER A 49 8.99 -2.24 4.47
N SER A 50 10.32 -2.28 4.51
CA SER A 50 11.15 -2.21 3.31
C SER A 50 11.66 -3.62 2.97
N GLY A 51 11.24 -4.14 1.82
CA GLY A 51 11.61 -5.46 1.33
C GLY A 51 12.91 -5.41 0.52
N GLY A 52 14.00 -5.93 1.08
CA GLY A 52 15.31 -5.92 0.41
C GLY A 52 15.80 -4.51 0.07
N SER A 53 16.80 -4.40 -0.81
CA SER A 53 17.44 -3.11 -1.09
C SER A 53 16.56 -2.10 -1.84
N ASN A 54 15.35 -2.46 -2.32
CA ASN A 54 14.63 -1.60 -3.26
C ASN A 54 13.09 -1.66 -3.25
N ILE A 55 12.44 -2.29 -2.28
CA ILE A 55 10.96 -2.39 -2.22
C ILE A 55 10.45 -1.72 -0.94
N GLN A 56 9.33 -1.00 -1.02
CA GLN A 56 8.55 -0.52 0.12
C GLN A 56 7.17 -1.18 0.12
N VAL A 57 6.67 -1.49 1.32
CA VAL A 57 5.39 -2.16 1.56
C VAL A 57 4.66 -1.45 2.68
N HIS A 58 3.40 -1.09 2.46
CA HIS A 58 2.48 -0.58 3.47
C HIS A 58 1.24 -1.45 3.52
N MET A 59 0.82 -1.84 4.72
CA MET A 59 -0.47 -2.45 4.97
C MET A 59 -1.37 -1.43 5.65
N VAL A 60 -2.53 -1.17 5.06
CA VAL A 60 -3.61 -0.40 5.69
C VAL A 60 -4.80 -1.31 5.98
N LYS A 61 -5.57 -0.99 7.01
CA LYS A 61 -6.79 -1.75 7.38
C LYS A 61 -7.91 -0.80 7.81
N PRO A 62 -9.19 -1.16 7.63
CA PRO A 62 -10.31 -0.39 8.18
C PRO A 62 -10.19 -0.26 9.71
N LEU A 63 -10.65 0.87 10.24
CA LEU A 63 -10.80 1.07 11.69
C LEU A 63 -11.84 0.13 12.31
#